data_AF-C7DAC9-F1
#
_entry.id   AF-C7DAC9-F1
#
_cell.length_a   1.000
_cell.length_b   1.000
_cell.length_c   1.000
_cell.angle_alpha   90.00
_cell.angle_beta   90.00
_cell.angle_gamma   90.00
#
_symmetry.space_group_name_H-M   'P 1'
#
loop_
_entity.id
_entity.type
_entity.pdbx_description
1 polymer ?
#
loop_
_entity_poly.entity_id
_entity_poly.type
_entity_poly.pdbx_seq_one_letter_code
_entity_poly.pdbx_strand_id
1 'polypeptide(L)'
;MLEDIIKEINTKGASVTFLSENLTFSGSDDAMSTLMLQMMGSFAQFERSMILKRQAEGIAAAKAGPDAKEKYAGRKASIDRDVISKMIKAGSSLTSIAKSLGISRQSVHRIKAELGL
;
A
#
# COMPACT_ATOMS: atom_id res chain seq x y z
N MET A 1 -13.11 3.19 6.86
CA MET A 1 -13.69 4.53 6.58
C MET A 1 -13.99 5.21 7.90
N LEU A 2 -14.25 6.54 7.91
CA LEU A 2 -14.54 7.28 9.15
C LEU A 2 -15.73 6.67 9.92
N GLU A 3 -16.78 6.27 9.19
CA GLU A 3 -17.95 5.60 9.75
C GLU A 3 -17.58 4.29 10.48
N ASP A 4 -16.69 3.48 9.92
CA ASP A 4 -16.25 2.22 10.54
C ASP A 4 -15.53 2.48 11.87
N ILE A 5 -14.69 3.53 11.92
CA ILE A 5 -13.95 3.91 13.13
C ILE A 5 -14.93 4.35 14.22
N ILE A 6 -15.91 5.19 13.88
CA ILE A 6 -16.91 5.67 14.84
C ILE A 6 -17.79 4.51 15.33
N LYS A 7 -18.22 3.61 14.43
CA LYS A 7 -18.95 2.39 14.82
C LYS A 7 -18.14 1.51 15.77
N GLU A 8 -16.85 1.32 15.50
CA GLU A 8 -15.97 0.51 16.37
C GLU A 8 -15.85 1.12 17.77
N ILE A 9 -15.67 2.44 17.87
CA ILE A 9 -15.57 3.17 19.14
C ILE A 9 -16.89 3.08 19.91
N ASN A 10 -18.01 3.33 19.25
CA ASN A 10 -19.34 3.24 19.86
C ASN A 10 -19.65 1.82 20.34
N THR A 11 -19.27 0.79 19.58
CA THR A 11 -19.44 -0.63 19.96
C THR A 11 -18.66 -0.97 21.24
N LYS A 12 -17.55 -0.26 21.50
CA LYS A 12 -16.76 -0.40 22.72
C LYS A 12 -17.31 0.43 23.90
N GLY A 13 -18.44 1.11 23.73
CA GLY A 13 -19.10 1.91 24.77
C GLY A 13 -18.50 3.31 24.98
N ALA A 14 -17.63 3.77 24.08
CA ALA A 14 -17.07 5.12 24.10
C ALA A 14 -17.81 6.02 23.08
N SER A 15 -17.77 7.33 23.30
CA SER A 15 -18.36 8.33 22.39
C SER A 15 -17.29 9.14 21.66
N VAL A 16 -17.64 9.64 20.47
CA VAL A 16 -16.79 10.54 19.68
C VAL A 16 -17.48 11.89 19.56
N THR A 17 -16.79 12.95 19.97
CA THR A 17 -17.26 14.33 19.80
C THR A 17 -16.35 15.10 18.85
N PHE A 18 -16.95 15.65 17.79
CA PHE A 18 -16.32 16.62 16.90
C PHE A 18 -16.54 18.01 17.47
N LEU A 19 -15.47 18.65 17.96
CA LEU A 19 -15.56 19.91 18.70
C LEU A 19 -15.96 21.09 17.82
N SER A 20 -15.46 21.14 16.58
CA SER A 20 -15.72 22.24 15.66
C SER A 20 -17.18 22.23 15.18
N GLU A 21 -17.71 21.04 14.90
CA GLU A 21 -19.07 20.82 14.41
C GLU A 21 -20.09 20.66 15.54
N ASN A 22 -19.62 20.57 16.79
CA ASN A 22 -20.42 20.27 17.98
C ASN A 22 -21.30 19.00 17.81
N LEU A 23 -20.75 17.97 17.17
CA LEU A 23 -21.43 16.70 16.91
C LEU A 23 -20.92 15.62 17.84
N THR A 24 -21.83 14.92 18.52
CA THR A 24 -21.48 13.81 19.41
C THR A 24 -22.13 12.52 18.94
N PHE A 25 -21.32 11.50 18.74
CA PHE A 25 -21.71 10.14 18.41
C PHE A 25 -21.47 9.26 19.64
N SER A 26 -22.52 8.96 20.39
CA SER A 26 -22.45 8.16 21.63
C SER A 26 -23.08 6.78 21.50
N GLY A 27 -23.53 6.40 20.31
CA GLY A 27 -24.29 5.16 20.09
C GLY A 27 -25.76 5.23 20.53
N SER A 28 -26.25 6.39 20.99
CA SER A 28 -27.69 6.61 21.16
C SER A 28 -28.37 6.78 19.80
N ASP A 29 -29.55 6.17 19.61
CA ASP A 29 -30.37 6.20 18.38
C ASP A 29 -30.96 7.59 18.05
N ASP A 30 -30.11 8.60 17.87
CA ASP A 30 -30.51 9.85 17.24
C ASP A 30 -30.41 9.70 15.71
N ALA A 31 -31.58 9.68 15.07
CA ALA A 31 -31.70 9.58 13.62
C ALA A 31 -30.98 10.73 12.89
N MET A 32 -30.92 11.93 13.49
CA MET A 32 -30.26 13.09 12.90
C MET A 32 -28.73 12.93 12.93
N SER A 33 -28.18 12.52 14.07
CA SER A 33 -26.76 12.16 14.19
C SER A 33 -26.36 11.07 13.20
N THR A 34 -27.20 10.03 13.04
CA THR A 34 -26.95 8.95 12.07
C THR A 34 -26.91 9.47 10.63
N LEU A 35 -27.87 10.32 10.23
CA LEU A 35 -27.90 10.93 8.91
C LEU A 35 -26.66 11.80 8.64
N MET A 36 -26.26 12.62 9.61
CA MET A 36 -25.06 13.47 9.49
C MET A 36 -23.78 12.63 9.36
N LEU A 37 -23.67 11.53 10.13
CA LEU A 37 -22.54 10.61 10.01
C LEU A 37 -22.46 9.98 8.61
N GLN A 38 -23.59 9.51 8.08
CA GLN A 38 -23.66 8.93 6.73
C GLN A 38 -23.29 9.96 5.65
N MET A 39 -23.76 11.20 5.81
CA MET A 39 -23.43 12.29 4.90
C MET A 39 -21.93 12.61 4.94
N MET A 40 -21.31 12.73 6.12
CA MET A 40 -19.87 12.94 6.28
C MET A 40 -19.05 11.76 5.72
N GLY A 41 -19.49 10.52 5.98
CA GLY A 41 -18.88 9.33 5.41
C GLY A 41 -18.92 9.33 3.88
N SER A 42 -20.04 9.76 3.30
CA SER A 42 -20.21 9.89 1.85
C SER A 42 -19.30 10.97 1.26
N PHE A 43 -19.18 12.13 1.91
CA PHE A 43 -18.24 13.18 1.49
C PHE A 43 -16.78 12.73 1.57
N ALA A 44 -16.38 12.08 2.66
CA ALA A 44 -15.03 11.55 2.81
C ALA A 44 -14.68 10.52 1.72
N GLN A 45 -15.65 9.66 1.35
CA GLN A 45 -15.49 8.73 0.22
C GLN A 45 -15.38 9.47 -1.11
N PHE A 46 -16.23 10.47 -1.34
CA PHE A 46 -16.20 11.29 -2.54
C PHE A 46 -14.86 12.01 -2.71
N GLU A 47 -14.37 12.71 -1.69
CA GLU A 47 -13.08 13.40 -1.71
C GLU A 47 -11.92 12.43 -1.97
N ARG A 48 -11.91 11.28 -1.30
CA ARG A 48 -10.90 10.23 -1.52
C ARG A 48 -10.93 9.73 -2.96
N SER A 49 -12.13 9.51 -3.52
CA SER A 49 -12.27 9.08 -4.92
C SER A 49 -11.72 10.12 -5.90
N MET A 50 -11.93 11.41 -5.63
CA MET A 50 -11.39 12.50 -6.44
C MET A 50 -9.87 12.60 -6.35
N ILE A 51 -9.29 12.46 -5.15
CA ILE A 51 -7.82 12.43 -4.96
C ILE A 51 -7.21 11.28 -5.76
N LEU A 52 -7.78 10.08 -5.67
CA LEU A 52 -7.31 8.90 -6.41
C LEU A 52 -7.42 9.09 -7.92
N LYS A 53 -8.52 9.71 -8.40
CA LYS A 53 -8.68 10.02 -9.83
C LYS A 53 -7.59 10.96 -10.34
N ARG A 54 -7.34 12.06 -9.62
CA ARG A 54 -6.27 13.02 -9.97
C ARG A 54 -4.88 12.37 -9.91
N GLN A 55 -4.64 11.52 -8.92
CA GLN A 55 -3.39 10.75 -8.82
C GLN A 55 -3.23 9.81 -10.03
N ALA A 56 -4.29 9.11 -10.43
CA ALA A 56 -4.26 8.22 -11.59
C ALA A 56 -3.98 8.99 -12.90
N GLU A 57 -4.58 10.17 -13.07
CA GLU A 57 -4.30 11.08 -14.19
C GLU A 57 -2.83 11.52 -14.20
N GLY A 58 -2.29 11.92 -13.05
CA GLY A 58 -0.87 12.27 -12.91
C GLY A 58 0.08 11.10 -13.21
N ILE A 59 -0.26 9.89 -12.73
CA ILE A 59 0.51 8.68 -13.03
C ILE A 59 0.45 8.36 -14.53
N ALA A 60 -0.71 8.49 -15.18
CA ALA A 60 -0.87 8.26 -16.61
C ALA A 60 0.00 9.23 -17.43
N ALA A 61 -0.02 10.53 -17.09
CA ALA A 61 0.82 11.54 -17.73
C ALA A 61 2.32 11.23 -17.55
N ALA A 62 2.74 10.88 -16.32
CA ALA A 62 4.13 10.59 -16.04
C ALA A 62 4.62 9.26 -16.65
N LYS A 63 3.72 8.30 -16.87
CA LYS A 63 4.00 7.06 -17.64
C LYS A 63 4.08 7.27 -19.15
N ALA A 64 3.48 8.34 -19.69
CA ALA A 64 3.57 8.71 -21.10
C ALA A 64 4.79 9.60 -21.40
N GLY A 65 5.40 10.20 -20.38
CA GLY A 65 6.56 11.07 -20.51
C GLY A 65 7.87 10.32 -20.86
N PRO A 66 8.92 11.05 -21.27
CA PRO A 66 10.19 10.46 -21.70
C PRO A 66 10.89 9.66 -20.59
N ASP A 67 10.73 10.05 -19.33
CA ASP A 67 11.37 9.41 -18.16
C ASP A 67 10.55 8.24 -17.58
N ALA A 68 9.48 7.80 -18.25
CA ALA A 68 8.53 6.82 -17.71
C ALA A 68 9.21 5.52 -17.25
N LYS A 69 10.21 5.04 -18.02
CA LYS A 69 10.98 3.84 -17.70
C LYS A 69 11.77 3.98 -16.41
N GLU A 70 12.18 5.19 -16.02
CA GLU A 70 12.97 5.44 -14.81
C GLU A 70 12.08 5.71 -13.60
N LYS A 71 11.06 6.57 -13.77
CA LYS A 71 10.13 6.97 -12.70
C LYS A 71 9.20 5.83 -12.27
N TYR A 72 8.91 4.89 -13.17
CA TYR A 72 8.02 3.75 -12.91
C TYR A 72 8.72 2.38 -13.09
N ALA A 73 10.04 2.33 -12.92
CA ALA A 73 10.81 1.07 -12.92
C ALA A 73 10.47 0.11 -11.76
N GLY A 74 9.64 0.56 -10.82
CA GLY A 74 9.40 -0.13 -9.56
C GLY A 74 10.59 0.00 -8.60
N ARG A 75 10.68 -0.93 -7.64
CA ARG A 75 11.79 -0.92 -6.66
C ARG A 75 13.10 -1.19 -7.40
N LYS A 76 14.09 -0.31 -7.24
CA LYS A 76 15.45 -0.53 -7.74
C LYS A 76 15.95 -1.89 -7.23
N ALA A 77 16.53 -2.68 -8.13
CA ALA A 77 17.00 -3.99 -7.77
C ALA A 77 18.12 -3.87 -6.73
N SER A 78 17.94 -4.53 -5.58
CA SER A 78 18.86 -4.45 -4.45
C SER A 78 19.79 -5.66 -4.33
N ILE A 79 19.64 -6.65 -5.20
CA ILE A 79 20.42 -7.89 -5.18
C ILE A 79 21.34 -7.88 -6.40
N ASP A 80 22.63 -8.08 -6.15
CA ASP A 80 23.65 -8.20 -7.18
C ASP A 80 23.52 -9.55 -7.91
N ARG A 81 23.25 -9.47 -9.21
CA ARG A 81 23.05 -10.62 -10.09
C ARG A 81 24.37 -11.26 -10.49
N ASP A 82 25.44 -10.48 -10.57
CA ASP A 82 26.76 -10.98 -10.97
C ASP A 82 27.35 -11.87 -9.87
N VAL A 83 27.15 -11.49 -8.61
CA VAL A 83 27.58 -12.31 -7.46
C VAL A 83 26.85 -13.67 -7.47
N ILE A 84 25.53 -13.67 -7.68
CA ILE A 84 24.74 -14.91 -7.76
C ILE A 84 25.17 -15.75 -8.96
N SER A 85 25.34 -15.14 -10.14
CA SER A 85 25.81 -15.81 -11.36
C SER A 85 27.16 -16.50 -11.13
N LYS A 86 28.13 -15.80 -10.54
CA LYS A 86 29.45 -16.35 -10.21
C LYS A 86 29.36 -17.53 -9.24
N MET A 87 28.56 -17.42 -8.18
CA MET A 87 28.41 -18.50 -7.21
C MET A 87 27.72 -19.74 -7.80
N ILE A 88 26.72 -19.56 -8.66
CA ILE A 88 26.06 -20.68 -9.37
C ILE A 88 27.06 -21.37 -10.31
N LYS A 89 27.81 -20.60 -11.11
CA LYS A 89 28.84 -21.15 -12.01
C LYS A 89 29.97 -21.85 -11.26
N ALA A 90 30.28 -21.40 -10.04
CA ALA A 90 31.22 -22.06 -9.14
C ALA A 90 30.66 -23.34 -8.47
N GLY A 91 29.44 -23.78 -8.81
CA GLY A 91 28.84 -25.01 -8.30
C GLY A 91 28.19 -24.87 -6.90
N SER A 92 28.03 -23.65 -6.38
CA SER A 92 27.39 -23.45 -5.08
C SER A 92 25.89 -23.78 -5.14
N SER A 93 25.38 -24.46 -4.10
CA SER A 93 23.95 -24.72 -3.98
C SER A 93 23.13 -23.44 -3.80
N LEU A 94 21.89 -23.40 -4.29
CA LEU A 94 21.01 -22.23 -4.14
C LEU A 94 20.74 -21.88 -2.67
N THR A 95 20.72 -22.88 -1.79
CA THR A 95 20.54 -22.71 -0.34
C THR A 95 21.76 -22.05 0.30
N SER A 96 22.97 -22.44 -0.09
CA SER A 96 24.20 -21.84 0.45
C SER A 96 24.38 -20.40 -0.04
N ILE A 97 24.00 -20.10 -1.29
CA ILE A 97 23.99 -18.72 -1.84
C ILE A 97 23.02 -17.84 -1.05
N ALA A 98 21.79 -18.32 -0.82
CA ALA A 98 20.77 -17.60 -0.06
C ALA A 98 21.25 -17.27 1.36
N LYS A 99 21.85 -18.25 2.05
CA LYS A 99 22.40 -18.07 3.40
C LYS A 99 23.57 -17.09 3.42
N SER A 100 24.47 -17.18 2.44
CA SER A 100 25.69 -16.34 2.38
C SER A 100 25.36 -14.88 2.07
N LEU A 101 24.35 -14.63 1.23
CA LEU A 101 23.93 -13.28 0.85
C LEU A 101 22.80 -12.72 1.75
N GLY A 102 22.32 -13.48 2.74
CA GLY A 102 21.24 -13.06 3.63
C GLY A 102 19.90 -12.80 2.92
N ILE A 103 19.66 -13.47 1.79
CA ILE A 103 18.44 -13.31 0.98
C ILE A 103 17.57 -14.56 1.00
N SER A 104 16.29 -14.41 0.64
CA SER A 104 15.39 -15.56 0.53
C SER A 104 15.83 -16.49 -0.61
N ARG A 105 15.63 -17.80 -0.41
CA ARG A 105 15.87 -18.81 -1.47
C ARG A 105 15.08 -18.48 -2.74
N GLN A 106 13.85 -17.98 -2.60
CA GLN A 106 13.01 -17.54 -3.73
C GLN A 106 13.67 -16.43 -4.55
N SER A 107 14.40 -15.50 -3.91
CA SER A 107 15.14 -14.46 -4.64
C SER A 107 16.26 -15.04 -5.48
N VAL A 108 16.99 -16.04 -4.97
CA VAL A 108 18.03 -16.76 -5.73
C VAL A 108 17.41 -17.54 -6.90
N HIS A 109 16.30 -18.24 -6.68
CA HIS A 109 15.58 -18.95 -7.75
C HIS A 109 15.07 -18.02 -8.85
N ARG A 110 14.48 -16.88 -8.48
CA ARG A 110 14.02 -15.87 -9.44
C ARG A 110 15.18 -15.33 -10.27
N ILE A 111 16.29 -14.98 -9.62
CA ILE A 111 17.47 -14.44 -10.32
C ILE A 111 18.13 -15.50 -11.20
N LYS A 112 18.18 -16.75 -10.76
CA LYS A 112 18.64 -17.87 -11.59
C LYS A 112 17.81 -17.99 -12.88
N ALA A 113 16.48 -17.94 -12.76
CA ALA A 113 15.56 -17.98 -13.91
C ALA A 113 15.71 -16.73 -14.82
N GLU A 114 15.87 -15.54 -14.26
CA GLU A 114 16.15 -14.29 -15.01
C GLU A 114 17.44 -14.40 -15.84
N LEU A 115 18.47 -15.11 -15.32
CA LEU A 115 19.79 -15.25 -15.94
C LEU A 115 19.93 -16.47 -16.85
N GLY A 116 18.93 -17.36 -16.91
CA GLY A 116 18.98 -18.59 -17.71
C GLY A 116 20.06 -19.59 -17.26
N LEU A 117 20.40 -19.60 -15.97
CA LEU A 117 21.39 -20.50 -15.36
C LEU A 117 20.74 -21.72 -14.70
#